data_AF-A0A3D3HH39-F1
#
_entry.id   AF-A0A3D3HH39-F1
#
_cell.length_a   1.000
_cell.length_b   1.000
_cell.length_c   1.000
_cell.angle_alpha   90.00
_cell.angle_beta   90.00
_cell.angle_gamma   90.00
#
_symmetry.space_group_name_H-M   'P 1'
#
loop_
_entity.id
_entity.type
_entity.pdbx_description
1 polymer ?
#
loop_
_entity_poly.entity_id
_entity_poly.type
_entity_poly.pdbx_seq_one_letter_code
_entity_poly.pdbx_strand_id
1 'polypeptide(L)' 'MKLDLTKEDLVCLVIGTGPNYVAMDHALIKNLGWYNDNRGWQWIEGELNKLSEETLLSVYTLCRNSWKK' A
#
# COMPACT_ATOMS: atom_id res chain seq x y z
N MET A 1 -12.26 5.98 -20.75
CA MET A 1 -11.32 6.95 -20.17
C MET A 1 -10.18 6.16 -19.55
N LYS A 2 -8.94 6.31 -20.06
CA LYS A 2 -7.75 5.79 -19.37
C LYS A 2 -7.22 6.94 -18.54
N LEU A 3 -7.17 6.74 -17.22
CA LEU A 3 -6.55 7.71 -16.32
C LEU A 3 -5.05 7.41 -16.32
N ASP A 4 -4.25 8.42 -16.61
CA ASP A 4 -2.80 8.35 -16.47
C ASP A 4 -2.46 8.74 -15.03
N LEU A 5 -1.74 7.87 -14.31
CA LEU A 5 -1.42 8.07 -12.90
C LEU A 5 0.06 8.33 -12.77
N THR A 6 0.41 9.41 -12.07
CA THR A 6 1.79 9.66 -11.68
C THR A 6 2.21 8.72 -10.55
N LYS A 7 3.52 8.62 -10.30
CA LYS A 7 4.05 7.92 -9.15
C LYS A 7 3.49 8.46 -7.83
N GLU A 8 3.36 9.78 -7.70
CA GLU A 8 2.78 10.44 -6.53
C GLU A 8 1.31 10.03 -6.33
N ASP A 9 0.54 9.91 -7.41
CA ASP A 9 -0.84 9.42 -7.33
C ASP A 9 -0.89 7.98 -6.84
N LEU A 10 0.04 7.12 -7.29
CA LEU A 10 0.15 5.74 -6.82
C LEU A 10 0.51 5.65 -5.33
N VAL A 11 1.42 6.51 -4.86
CA VAL A 11 1.75 6.61 -3.42
C VAL A 11 0.50 7.02 -2.63
N CYS A 12 -0.24 8.04 -3.09
CA CYS A 12 -1.50 8.46 -2.47
C CYS A 12 -2.54 7.33 -2.44
N LEU A 13 -2.65 6.53 -3.51
CA LEU A 13 -3.55 5.38 -3.55
C LEU A 13 -3.16 4.30 -2.54
N VAL A 14 -1.86 4.02 -2.40
CA VAL A 14 -1.37 3.08 -1.38
C VAL A 14 -1.65 3.62 0.01
N ILE A 15 -1.33 4.89 0.31
CA ILE A 15 -1.55 5.51 1.63
C ILE A 15 -3.04 5.53 2.00
N GLY A 16 -3.91 5.85 1.04
CA GLY A 16 -5.36 5.85 1.22
C GLY A 16 -5.98 4.46 1.39
N THR A 17 -5.18 3.40 1.34
CA THR A 17 -5.60 2.01 1.53
C THR A 17 -4.74 1.35 2.60
N GLY A 18 -5.28 0.34 3.28
CA GLY A 18 -4.52 -0.48 4.23
C GLY A 18 -4.58 -1.95 3.85
N PRO A 19 -3.59 -2.77 4.20
CA PRO A 19 -3.72 -4.22 4.19
C PRO A 19 -4.68 -4.70 5.30
N ASN A 20 -5.36 -5.83 5.09
CA ASN A 20 -5.95 -6.56 6.21
C ASN A 20 -4.86 -7.28 7.04
N TYR A 21 -5.24 -7.87 8.19
CA TYR A 21 -4.28 -8.55 9.09
C TYR A 21 -3.43 -9.63 8.41
N VAL A 22 -3.98 -10.38 7.45
CA VAL A 22 -3.24 -11.44 6.74
C VAL A 22 -2.23 -10.83 5.76
N ALA A 23 -2.59 -9.74 5.08
CA ALA A 23 -1.75 -9.07 4.12
C ALA A 23 -0.63 -8.24 4.77
N MET A 24 -0.75 -7.85 6.05
CA MET A 24 0.30 -7.14 6.78
C MET A 24 1.63 -7.91 6.80
N ASP A 25 1.58 -9.25 6.93
CA ASP A 25 2.76 -10.10 6.96
C ASP A 25 3.31 -10.44 5.56
N HIS A 26 2.66 -9.97 4.49
CA HIS A 26 3.12 -10.23 3.13
C HIS A 26 4.50 -9.62 2.90
N ALA A 27 5.38 -10.31 2.18
CA ALA A 27 6.76 -9.90 1.97
C ALA A 27 6.90 -8.49 1.35
N LEU A 28 5.94 -8.11 0.50
CA LEU A 28 5.89 -6.78 -0.11
C LEU A 28 5.37 -5.67 0.82
N ILE A 29 4.73 -6.00 1.95
CA ILE A 29 4.05 -5.02 2.82
C ILE A 29 4.76 -4.85 4.16
N LYS A 30 5.22 -5.94 4.76
CA LYS A 30 5.69 -5.97 6.16
C LYS A 30 6.79 -4.96 6.50
N ASN A 31 7.57 -4.53 5.51
CA ASN A 31 8.67 -3.57 5.68
C ASN A 31 8.31 -2.14 5.24
N LEU A 32 7.09 -1.91 4.75
CA LEU A 32 6.62 -0.62 4.24
C LEU A 32 5.78 0.15 5.28
N GLY A 33 5.55 -0.43 6.45
CA GLY A 33 4.68 0.15 7.46
C GLY A 33 4.70 -0.64 8.75
N TRP A 34 3.87 -0.23 9.69
CA TRP A 34 3.68 -0.93 10.96
C TRP A 34 2.23 -0.81 11.41
N TYR A 35 1.78 -1.77 12.21
CA TYR A 35 0.46 -1.71 12.82
C TYR A 35 0.52 -0.95 14.16
N ASN A 36 -0.45 -0.05 14.37
CA ASN A 36 -0.64 0.66 15.62
C ASN A 36 -2.05 0.35 16.15
N ASP A 37 -2.17 -0.15 17.38
CA ASP A 37 -3.46 -0.56 17.96
C ASP A 37 -4.51 0.55 17.99
N ASN A 38 -4.11 1.83 18.04
CA ASN A 38 -5.02 2.96 18.09
C ASN A 38 -5.35 3.57 16.72
N ARG A 39 -4.54 3.30 15.69
CA ARG A 39 -4.64 3.95 14.36
C ARG A 39 -4.70 2.98 13.19
N GLY A 40 -4.58 1.68 13.44
CA GLY A 40 -4.44 0.66 12.42
C GLY A 40 -3.07 0.69 11.74
N TRP A 41 -3.01 0.19 10.50
CA TRP A 41 -1.79 0.20 9.70
C TRP A 41 -1.35 1.63 9.38
N GLN A 42 -0.06 1.90 9.51
CA GLN A 42 0.57 3.17 9.17
C GLN A 42 1.71 2.90 8.17
N TRP A 43 1.70 3.63 7.06
CA TRP A 43 2.73 3.51 6.03
C TRP A 43 3.96 4.36 6.36
N ILE A 44 5.15 3.85 6.01
CA ILE A 44 6.38 4.65 5.98
C ILE A 44 6.46 5.30 4.60
N GLU A 45 6.00 6.55 4.50
CA GLU A 45 5.95 7.30 3.23
C GLU A 45 7.32 7.37 2.53
N GLY A 46 8.41 7.48 3.30
CA GLY A 46 9.76 7.46 2.77
C GLY A 46 10.15 6.14 2.09
N GLU A 47 9.61 5.00 2.52
CA GLU A 47 9.84 3.71 1.86
C GLU A 47 8.96 3.57 0.61
N LEU A 48 7.70 4.02 0.66
CA LEU A 48 6.82 4.01 -0.50
C LEU A 48 7.40 4.82 -1.68
N ASN A 49 7.95 6.00 -1.39
CA ASN A 49 8.54 6.86 -2.42
C ASN A 49 9.79 6.26 -3.09
N LYS A 50 10.43 5.25 -2.49
CA LYS A 50 11.57 4.54 -3.10
C LYS A 50 11.14 3.47 -4.10
N LEU A 51 9.88 3.04 -4.07
CA LEU A 51 9.38 1.96 -4.91
C LEU A 51 9.17 2.44 -6.36
N SER A 52 9.19 1.47 -7.30
CA SER A 52 8.74 1.71 -8.67
C SER A 52 7.22 1.80 -8.74
N GLU A 53 6.70 2.41 -9.82
CA GLU A 53 5.26 2.50 -10.08
C GLU A 53 4.60 1.11 -10.14
N GLU A 54 5.24 0.14 -10.79
CA GLU A 54 4.77 -1.25 -10.86
C GLU A 54 4.67 -1.90 -9.47
N THR A 55 5.64 -1.62 -8.61
CA THR A 55 5.63 -2.15 -7.23
C THR A 55 4.55 -1.48 -6.40
N LEU A 56 4.38 -0.16 -6.52
CA LEU A 56 3.29 0.58 -5.85
C LEU A 56 1.92 0.07 -6.28
N LEU A 57 1.72 -0.16 -7.58
CA LEU A 57 0.48 -0.73 -8.11
C LEU A 57 0.24 -2.14 -7.57
N SER A 58 1.29 -2.96 -7.44
CA SER A 58 1.21 -4.31 -6.86
C SER A 58 0.84 -4.27 -5.38
N VAL A 59 1.45 -3.36 -4.60
CA VAL A 59 1.12 -3.13 -3.19
C VAL A 59 -0.34 -2.68 -3.05
N TYR A 60 -0.75 -1.67 -3.80
CA TYR A 60 -2.14 -1.19 -3.82
C TYR A 60 -3.12 -2.32 -4.14
N THR A 61 -2.84 -3.10 -5.18
CA THR A 61 -3.69 -4.22 -5.62
C THR A 61 -3.79 -5.30 -4.54
N LEU A 62 -2.67 -5.65 -3.90
CA LEU A 62 -2.64 -6.61 -2.81
C LEU A 62 -3.50 -6.13 -1.63
N CYS A 63 -3.28 -4.89 -1.18
CA CYS A 63 -4.06 -4.30 -0.09
C CYS A 63 -5.56 -4.26 -0.44
N ARG A 64 -5.92 -3.72 -1.60
CA ARG A 64 -7.31 -3.63 -2.06
C ARG A 64 -7.99 -5.00 -2.14
N ASN A 65 -7.31 -6.00 -2.67
CA ASN A 65 -7.88 -7.33 -2.83
C ASN A 65 -7.93 -8.10 -1.51
N SER A 66 -7.07 -7.78 -0.53
CA SER A 66 -7.12 -8.40 0.80
C SER A 66 -8.46 -8.19 1.52
N TRP A 67 -9.20 -7.13 1.18
CA TRP A 67 -10.52 -6.85 1.75
C TRP A 67 -11.70 -7.44 0.96
N LYS A 68 -11.45 -8.01 -0.22
CA LYS A 68 -12.51 -8.64 -1.01
C LYS A 68 -12.68 -10.08 -0.52
N LYS A 69 -13.92 -10.46 -0.25
CA LYS A 69 -14.32 -11.84 0.05
C LYS A 69 -14.37 -12.68 -1.22
#